data_AF-A0A350CB53-F1
#
_entry.id   AF-A0A350CB53-F1
#
_cell.length_a   1.000
_cell.length_b   1.000
_cell.length_c   1.000
_cell.angle_alpha   90.00
_cell.angle_beta   90.00
_cell.angle_gamma   90.00
#
_symmetry.space_group_name_H-M   'P 1'
#
loop_
_entity.id
_entity.type
_entity.pdbx_description
1 polymer ?
#
loop_
_entity_poly.entity_id
_entity_poly.type
_entity_poly.pdbx_seq_one_letter_code
_entity_poly.pdbx_strand_id
1 'polypeptide(L)' 'MTPQFLQRLRDIVGGQRVLDAPDELVVYECDGYVIEKNAPDVVLFPQTAD' A
#
# COMPACT_ATOMS: atom_id res chain seq x y z
N MET A 1 -1.67 0.90 -11.57
CA MET A 1 -1.57 2.08 -10.70
C MET A 1 -1.03 3.29 -11.48
N THR A 2 -1.55 4.52 -11.26
CA THR A 2 -1.05 5.72 -11.95
C THR A 2 -0.26 6.63 -11.01
N PRO A 3 0.74 7.39 -11.50
CA PRO A 3 1.50 8.33 -10.67
C PRO A 3 0.62 9.38 -9.99
N GLN A 4 -0.41 9.88 -10.68
CA GLN A 4 -1.32 10.89 -10.15
C GLN A 4 -2.16 10.33 -8.99
N PHE A 5 -2.52 9.05 -9.04
CA PHE A 5 -3.24 8.40 -7.95
C PHE A 5 -2.36 8.26 -6.71
N LEU A 6 -1.13 7.78 -6.88
CA LEU A 6 -0.15 7.69 -5.79
C LEU A 6 0.13 9.04 -5.15
N GLN A 7 0.26 10.10 -5.95
CA GLN A 7 0.47 11.45 -5.42
C GLN A 7 -0.69 11.88 -4.52
N ARG A 8 -1.94 11.66 -4.93
CA ARG A 8 -3.11 11.99 -4.10
C ARG A 8 -3.13 11.21 -2.78
N LEU A 9 -2.73 9.94 -2.80
CA LEU A 9 -2.61 9.16 -1.57
C LEU A 9 -1.54 9.73 -0.64
N ARG A 10 -0.37 10.11 -1.18
CA ARG A 10 0.71 10.77 -0.43
C ARG A 10 0.27 12.13 0.11
N ASP A 11 -0.62 12.85 -0.56
CA ASP A 11 -1.17 14.12 -0.07
C ASP A 11 -2.12 13.92 1.12
N ILE A 12 -2.86 12.80 1.18
CA ILE A 12 -3.78 12.46 2.28
C ILE A 12 -3.01 11.94 3.49
N VAL A 13 -2.25 10.86 3.29
CA VAL A 13 -1.59 10.17 4.41
C VAL A 13 -0.15 10.60 4.60
N GLY A 14 0.45 11.45 3.77
CA GLY A 14 1.87 11.79 3.85
C GLY A 14 2.77 10.75 3.18
N GLY A 15 3.82 11.22 2.50
CA GLY A 15 4.66 10.39 1.62
C GLY A 15 5.33 9.18 2.28
N GLN A 16 5.75 9.29 3.54
CA GLN A 16 6.39 8.20 4.30
C GLN A 16 5.40 7.11 4.75
N ARG A 17 4.10 7.32 4.55
CA ARG A 17 3.03 6.42 4.98
C ARG A 17 2.34 5.75 3.79
N VAL A 18 3.00 5.75 2.64
CA VAL A 18 2.60 5.07 1.40
C VAL A 18 3.73 4.15 0.97
N LEU A 19 3.47 2.85 0.91
CA LEU A 19 4.38 1.86 0.34
C LEU A 19 3.85 1.45 -1.04
N ASP A 20 4.68 1.60 -2.06
CA ASP A 20 4.40 1.20 -3.45
C ASP A 20 5.61 0.49 -4.09
N ALA A 21 6.67 0.25 -3.32
CA ALA A 21 7.85 -0.48 -3.76
C ALA A 21 7.63 -2.01 -3.62
N PRO A 22 7.89 -2.83 -4.66
CA PRO A 22 7.58 -4.26 -4.63
C PRO A 22 8.20 -5.03 -3.46
N ASP A 23 9.43 -4.69 -3.06
CA ASP A 23 10.16 -5.33 -1.96
C ASP A 23 9.57 -5.00 -0.58
N GLU A 24 8.96 -3.82 -0.42
CA GLU A 24 8.23 -3.44 0.79
C GLU A 24 6.85 -4.11 0.88
N LEU A 25 6.28 -4.54 -0.25
CA LEU A 25 4.93 -5.07 -0.35
C LEU A 25 4.83 -6.59 -0.13
N VAL A 26 5.93 -7.35 -0.32
CA VAL A 26 5.96 -8.82 -0.17
C VAL A 26 5.44 -9.29 1.19
N VAL A 27 5.65 -8.52 2.25
CA VAL A 27 5.19 -8.88 3.61
C VAL A 27 3.66 -8.81 3.76
N TYR A 28 2.97 -8.14 2.82
CA TYR A 28 1.52 -7.95 2.81
C TYR A 28 0.78 -8.95 1.89
N GLU A 29 1.47 -9.94 1.32
CA GLU A 29 0.84 -11.03 0.55
C GLU A 29 -0.02 -11.97 1.40
N CYS A 30 0.14 -11.91 2.73
CA CYS A 30 -0.54 -12.81 3.67
C CYS A 30 -1.96 -12.30 3.97
N ASP A 31 -2.90 -12.56 3.08
CA ASP A 31 -4.33 -12.25 3.25
C ASP A 31 -5.13 -13.37 3.94
N GLY A 32 -4.45 -14.45 4.35
CA GLY A 32 -5.07 -15.65 4.94
C GLY A 32 -5.48 -16.71 3.92
N TYR A 33 -5.36 -16.43 2.61
CA TYR A 33 -5.56 -17.39 1.54
C TYR A 33 -4.22 -17.99 1.09
N VAL A 34 -3.96 -19.23 1.51
CA VAL A 34 -2.62 -19.85 1.37
C VAL A 34 -2.31 -20.45 -0.01
N ILE A 35 -3.29 -20.49 -0.92
CA ILE A 35 -3.15 -21.15 -2.22
C ILE A 35 -2.58 -20.18 -3.28
N GLU A 36 -2.99 -18.91 -3.24
CA GLU A 36 -2.56 -17.89 -4.18
C GLU A 36 -2.04 -16.70 -3.39
N LYS A 37 -0.75 -16.39 -3.51
CA LYS A 37 -0.17 -15.19 -2.93
C LYS A 37 -0.38 -14.05 -3.90
N ASN A 38 -0.93 -12.94 -3.41
CA ASN A 38 -1.09 -11.74 -4.21
C ASN A 38 -0.63 -10.52 -3.40
N ALA A 39 0.42 -9.86 -3.88
CA ALA A 39 0.88 -8.63 -3.27
C ALA A 39 -0.10 -7.49 -3.62
N PRO A 40 -0.44 -6.62 -2.66
CA PRO A 40 -1.23 -5.44 -2.97
C PRO A 40 -0.43 -4.48 -3.88
N ASP A 41 -1.13 -3.63 -4.64
CA ASP A 41 -0.47 -2.58 -5.44
C ASP A 41 0.11 -1.44 -4.57
N VAL A 42 -0.49 -1.19 -3.39
CA VAL A 42 -0.11 -0.11 -2.46
C VAL A 42 -0.60 -0.43 -1.04
N VAL A 43 0.17 -0.03 -0.02
CA VAL A 43 -0.22 -0.08 1.40
C VAL A 43 -0.15 1.32 2.01
N LEU A 44 -1.14 1.67 2.83
CA LEU A 44 -1.27 2.98 3.48
C LEU A 44 -1.29 2.84 5.00
N PHE A 45 -0.61 3.76 5.70
CA PHE A 45 -0.62 3.84 7.16
C PHE A 45 -1.30 5.12 7.65
N PRO A 46 -2.64 5.15 7.75
CA PRO A 46 -3.35 6.29 8.32
C PRO A 46 -3.07 6.44 9.82
N GLN A 47 -3.14 7.67 10.33
CA GLN A 47 -2.98 7.96 11.77
C GLN A 47 -4.33 8.30 12.45
N THR A 48 -5.36 8.54 11.66
CA THR A 48 -6.71 8.90 12.09
C THR A 48 -7.73 8.08 11.29
N ALA A 49 -8.94 7.96 11.82
CA ALA A 49 -10.06 7.28 11.14
C ALA A 49 -10.92 8.23 10.30
N ASP A 50 -10.74 9.54 10.48
CA ASP A 50 -11.42 10.61 9.75
C ASP A 50 -10.91 10.77 8.31
#